data_AF-A0A0P0W999-F1
#
_entry.id   AF-A0A0P0W999-F1
#
_cell.length_a   1.000
_cell.length_b   1.000
_cell.length_c   1.000
_cell.angle_alpha   90.00
_cell.angle_beta   90.00
_cell.angle_gamma   90.00
#
_symmetry.space_group_name_H-M   'P 1'
#
loop_
_entity.id
_entity.type
_entity.pdbx_description
1 polymer ?
#
loop_
_entity_poly.entity_id
_entity_poly.type
_entity_poly.pdbx_seq_one_letter_code
_entity_poly.pdbx_strand_id
1 'polypeptide(L)'
;MAGAAATPPAMMRAVQYDASGGGAAGLKHVEVPVPSAKKNEVLLKLEAATINPVDWKIQKGMLRPLLPRRLPFIPVTDVAGVVAGVGPGVNDFAVGDQVVAMLNSMVSSFHSCVMFFGLPFQLNNIMPC
;
A
#
# COMPACT_ATOMS: atom_id res chain seq x y z
N MET A 1 -26.30 -2.07 11.35
CA MET A 1 -25.88 -0.81 11.98
C MET A 1 -24.44 -0.56 11.55
N ALA A 2 -24.20 0.44 10.70
CA ALA A 2 -22.85 0.76 10.24
C ALA A 2 -22.04 1.32 11.42
N GLY A 3 -21.02 0.58 11.85
CA GLY A 3 -20.08 1.06 12.86
C GLY A 3 -19.41 2.32 12.33
N ALA A 4 -19.45 3.40 13.10
CA ALA A 4 -18.78 4.64 12.76
C ALA A 4 -17.31 4.33 12.45
N ALA A 5 -16.87 4.66 11.23
CA ALA A 5 -15.49 4.52 10.82
C ALA A 5 -14.61 5.33 11.77
N ALA A 6 -13.83 4.65 12.59
CA ALA A 6 -12.86 5.31 13.46
C ALA A 6 -11.89 6.10 12.58
N THR A 7 -11.73 7.40 12.87
CA THR A 7 -10.76 8.25 12.20
C THR A 7 -9.38 7.57 12.22
N PRO A 8 -8.70 7.45 11.06
CA PRO A 8 -7.35 6.93 11.01
C PRO A 8 -6.41 7.68 11.98
N PRO A 9 -5.48 6.99 12.67
CA PRO A 9 -4.42 7.64 13.43
C PRO A 9 -3.60 8.54 12.51
N ALA A 10 -2.93 9.55 13.08
CA ALA A 10 -2.07 10.43 12.30
C ALA A 10 -0.83 9.72 11.73
N MET A 11 -0.39 8.63 12.39
CA MET A 11 0.83 7.89 12.09
C MET A 11 0.56 6.40 11.95
N MET A 12 1.37 5.72 11.15
CA MET A 12 1.33 4.29 10.89
C MET A 12 2.72 3.65 10.94
N ARG A 13 2.76 2.34 11.14
CA ARG A 13 4.01 1.57 11.16
C ARG A 13 4.24 0.90 9.81
N ALA A 14 5.32 1.27 9.16
CA ALA A 14 5.70 0.65 7.90
C ALA A 14 7.01 -0.12 8.00
N VAL A 15 7.20 -1.06 7.09
CA VAL A 15 8.53 -1.64 6.82
C VAL A 15 8.99 -1.11 5.47
N GLN A 16 10.13 -0.42 5.42
CA GLN A 16 10.64 0.20 4.19
C GLN A 16 12.10 -0.11 3.93
N TYR A 17 12.51 0.09 2.68
CA TYR A 17 13.89 0.13 2.22
C TYR A 17 14.31 1.58 1.95
N ASP A 18 15.42 2.00 2.55
CA ASP A 18 16.05 3.30 2.26
C ASP A 18 17.08 3.20 1.13
N ALA A 19 17.50 1.98 0.78
CA ALA A 19 18.47 1.69 -0.27
C ALA A 19 18.09 0.39 -1.00
N SER A 20 18.47 0.29 -2.27
CA SER A 20 18.38 -0.97 -3.02
C SER A 20 19.53 -1.90 -2.63
N GLY A 21 19.29 -3.21 -2.63
CA GLY A 21 20.26 -4.21 -2.19
C GLY A 21 20.28 -4.43 -0.67
N GLY A 22 20.99 -5.46 -0.20
CA GLY A 22 21.02 -5.84 1.22
C GLY A 22 19.95 -6.85 1.66
N GLY A 23 18.99 -7.18 0.78
CA GLY A 23 17.98 -8.20 1.07
C GLY A 23 17.18 -7.89 2.34
N ALA A 24 16.79 -8.94 3.08
CA ALA A 24 16.00 -8.78 4.30
C ALA A 24 16.66 -7.88 5.37
N ALA A 25 18.00 -7.84 5.44
CA ALA A 25 18.73 -6.99 6.40
C ALA A 25 18.57 -5.49 6.11
N GLY A 26 18.13 -5.12 4.91
CA GLY A 26 17.84 -3.73 4.54
C GLY A 26 16.46 -3.24 4.97
N LEU A 27 15.58 -4.11 5.47
CA LEU A 27 14.24 -3.72 5.93
C LEU A 27 14.32 -2.96 7.23
N LYS A 28 13.69 -1.78 7.27
CA LYS A 28 13.59 -0.96 8.47
C LYS A 28 12.14 -0.77 8.89
N HIS A 29 11.88 -0.97 10.17
CA HIS A 29 10.61 -0.58 10.79
C HIS A 29 10.64 0.92 11.05
N VAL A 30 9.65 1.63 10.53
CA VAL A 30 9.53 3.08 10.63
C VAL A 30 8.11 3.47 11.01
N GLU A 31 7.97 4.68 11.53
CA GLU A 31 6.67 5.31 11.73
C GLU A 31 6.53 6.46 10.74
N VAL A 32 5.44 6.47 9.97
CA VAL A 32 5.20 7.44 8.88
C VAL A 32 3.77 7.97 8.95
N PRO A 33 3.47 9.18 8.43
CA PRO A 33 2.11 9.70 8.41
C PRO A 33 1.17 8.81 7.62
N VAL A 34 -0.07 8.68 8.10
CA VAL A 34 -1.15 8.04 7.34
C VAL A 34 -1.47 8.92 6.12
N PRO A 35 -1.43 8.39 4.89
CA PRO A 35 -1.80 9.17 3.72
C PRO A 35 -3.31 9.38 3.66
N SER A 36 -3.73 10.45 2.97
CA SER A 36 -5.13 10.65 2.63
C SER A 36 -5.45 10.01 1.28
N ALA A 37 -6.62 9.39 1.15
CA ALA A 37 -7.13 8.93 -0.15
C ALA A 37 -7.48 10.14 -1.03
N LYS A 38 -6.86 10.26 -2.21
CA LYS A 38 -7.12 11.32 -3.19
C LYS A 38 -8.20 10.87 -4.18
N LYS A 39 -8.44 11.66 -5.23
CA LYS A 39 -9.45 11.35 -6.24
C LYS A 39 -9.21 9.96 -6.85
N ASN A 40 -10.27 9.15 -6.92
CA ASN A 40 -10.26 7.78 -7.44
C ASN A 40 -9.31 6.85 -6.66
N GLU A 41 -9.14 7.10 -5.36
CA GLU A 41 -8.29 6.30 -4.47
C GLU A 41 -9.05 5.78 -3.25
N VAL A 42 -8.72 4.59 -2.77
CA VAL A 42 -9.22 4.07 -1.47
C VAL A 42 -8.09 3.86 -0.48
N LEU A 43 -8.33 4.28 0.77
CA LEU A 43 -7.48 4.07 1.92
C LEU A 43 -7.72 2.67 2.48
N LEU A 44 -6.70 1.81 2.49
CA LEU A 44 -6.81 0.49 3.10
C LEU A 44 -6.15 0.42 4.47
N LYS A 45 -6.85 -0.14 5.46
CA LYS A 45 -6.25 -0.71 6.66
C LYS A 45 -5.88 -2.15 6.34
N LEU A 46 -4.61 -2.36 6.04
CA LEU A 46 -4.09 -3.67 5.68
C LEU A 46 -4.11 -4.61 6.90
N GLU A 47 -4.45 -5.87 6.64
CA GLU A 47 -4.44 -6.98 7.60
C GLU A 47 -3.39 -8.03 7.23
N ALA A 48 -3.11 -8.19 5.94
CA ALA A 48 -2.07 -9.08 5.44
C ALA A 48 -1.40 -8.52 4.19
N ALA A 49 -0.15 -8.91 3.98
CA ALA A 49 0.60 -8.69 2.76
C ALA A 49 1.46 -9.92 2.46
N THR A 50 1.76 -10.14 1.18
CA THR A 50 2.57 -11.28 0.73
C THR A 50 3.94 -10.81 0.26
N ILE A 51 4.91 -11.74 0.25
CA ILE A 51 6.21 -11.52 -0.37
C ILE A 51 6.33 -12.47 -1.56
N ASN A 52 6.43 -11.88 -2.75
CA ASN A 52 6.55 -12.57 -4.02
C ASN A 52 7.97 -12.50 -4.57
N PRO A 53 8.32 -13.33 -5.57
CA PRO A 53 9.62 -13.27 -6.22
C PRO A 53 9.96 -11.91 -6.86
N VAL A 54 8.94 -11.15 -7.26
CA VAL A 54 9.13 -9.81 -7.83
C VAL A 54 9.62 -8.81 -6.78
N ASP A 55 9.17 -8.92 -5.52
CA ASP A 55 9.47 -7.93 -4.48
C ASP A 55 10.96 -7.89 -4.14
N TRP A 56 11.60 -9.05 -4.00
CA TRP A 56 13.04 -9.10 -3.74
C TRP A 56 13.87 -8.76 -4.99
N LYS A 57 13.36 -8.98 -6.20
CA LYS A 57 14.01 -8.53 -7.45
C LYS A 57 13.97 -7.00 -7.59
N ILE A 58 12.85 -6.38 -7.22
CA ILE A 58 12.71 -4.93 -7.11
C ILE A 58 13.70 -4.39 -6.09
N GLN A 59 13.76 -5.02 -4.90
CA GLN A 59 14.67 -4.65 -3.82
C GLN A 59 16.14 -4.67 -4.27
N LYS A 60 16.56 -5.72 -4.98
CA LYS A 60 17.92 -5.84 -5.54
C LYS A 60 18.20 -4.87 -6.69
N GLY A 61 17.22 -4.09 -7.13
CA GLY A 61 17.34 -3.16 -8.25
C GLY A 61 17.39 -3.85 -9.61
N MET A 62 17.13 -5.16 -9.70
CA MET A 62 17.20 -5.94 -10.95
C MET A 62 16.18 -5.45 -11.98
N LEU A 63 15.09 -4.85 -11.51
CA LEU A 63 14.04 -4.30 -12.37
C LEU A 63 14.13 -2.78 -12.53
N ARG A 64 15.19 -2.10 -12.07
CA ARG A 64 15.33 -0.63 -12.16
C ARG A 64 15.08 -0.03 -13.55
N PRO A 65 15.57 -0.62 -14.67
CA PRO A 65 15.32 -0.07 -16.01
C PRO A 65 13.84 -0.06 -16.40
N LEU A 66 13.05 -0.99 -15.85
CA LEU A 66 11.62 -1.15 -16.13
C LEU A 66 10.74 -0.49 -15.07
N LEU A 67 11.18 -0.51 -13.81
CA LEU A 67 10.47 -0.10 -12.61
C LEU A 67 11.40 0.73 -11.72
N PRO A 68 11.71 1.98 -12.09
CA PRO A 68 12.53 2.85 -11.28
C PRO A 68 11.77 3.23 -10.00
N ARG A 69 12.06 2.54 -8.89
CA ARG A 69 11.51 2.85 -7.57
C ARG A 69 12.24 4.05 -6.96
N ARG A 70 11.47 5.02 -6.49
CA ARG A 70 11.99 6.08 -5.61
C ARG A 70 12.16 5.50 -4.21
N LEU A 71 13.23 5.92 -3.54
CA LEU A 71 13.51 5.58 -2.15
C LEU A 71 13.14 6.78 -1.26
N PRO A 72 12.70 6.56 -0.01
CA PRO A 72 12.40 5.26 0.58
C PRO A 72 11.19 4.58 -0.05
N PHE A 73 11.18 3.24 -0.07
CA PHE A 73 10.11 2.45 -0.69
C PHE A 73 9.67 1.33 0.25
N ILE A 74 8.36 1.13 0.36
CA ILE A 74 7.78 0.03 1.13
C ILE A 74 7.42 -1.11 0.16
N PRO A 75 7.92 -2.33 0.41
CA PRO A 75 7.78 -3.45 -0.50
C PRO A 75 6.38 -4.07 -0.45
N VAL A 76 6.22 -5.12 -1.28
CA VAL A 76 5.04 -5.94 -1.56
C VAL A 76 4.24 -5.52 -2.79
N THR A 77 3.63 -6.53 -3.40
CA THR A 77 2.77 -6.40 -4.57
C THR A 77 1.36 -6.88 -4.32
N ASP A 78 1.11 -7.76 -3.34
CA ASP A 78 -0.26 -8.17 -2.99
C ASP A 78 -0.57 -7.88 -1.52
N VAL A 79 -1.80 -7.41 -1.28
CA VAL A 79 -2.28 -7.03 0.04
C VAL A 79 -3.74 -7.42 0.22
N ALA A 80 -4.12 -7.65 1.48
CA ALA A 80 -5.51 -7.84 1.89
C ALA A 80 -5.81 -6.96 3.11
N GLY A 81 -7.04 -6.45 3.19
CA GLY A 81 -7.46 -5.65 4.33
C GLY A 81 -8.85 -5.06 4.16
N VAL A 82 -9.08 -3.97 4.89
CA VAL A 82 -10.39 -3.31 4.97
C VAL A 82 -10.29 -1.88 4.45
N VAL A 83 -11.27 -1.43 3.68
CA VAL A 83 -11.38 -0.03 3.28
C VAL A 83 -11.61 0.84 4.53
N ALA A 84 -10.65 1.71 4.82
CA ALA A 84 -10.65 2.65 5.94
C ALA A 84 -11.08 4.08 5.51
N GLY A 85 -11.12 4.35 4.21
CA GLY A 85 -11.47 5.66 3.68
C GLY A 85 -11.61 5.60 2.15
N VAL A 86 -12.45 6.47 1.60
CA VAL A 86 -12.67 6.57 0.15
C VAL A 86 -12.43 8.00 -0.29
N GLY A 87 -11.67 8.15 -1.37
CA GLY A 87 -11.40 9.44 -1.97
C GLY A 87 -12.51 9.85 -2.95
N PRO A 88 -12.52 11.12 -3.39
CA PRO A 88 -13.55 11.63 -4.29
C PRO A 88 -13.65 10.82 -5.59
N GLY A 89 -14.88 10.49 -6.03
CA GLY A 89 -15.12 9.79 -7.29
C GLY A 89 -15.02 8.26 -7.22
N VAL A 90 -14.71 7.68 -6.06
CA VAL A 90 -14.87 6.25 -5.82
C VAL A 90 -16.35 5.96 -5.51
N ASN A 91 -16.99 5.10 -6.30
CA ASN A 91 -18.39 4.71 -6.11
C ASN A 91 -18.57 3.21 -5.83
N ASP A 92 -17.56 2.41 -6.19
CA ASP A 92 -17.65 0.93 -6.14
C ASP A 92 -17.18 0.34 -4.80
N PHE A 93 -16.70 1.18 -3.87
CA PHE A 93 -16.19 0.77 -2.56
C PHE A 93 -16.73 1.67 -1.46
N ALA A 94 -16.97 1.08 -0.29
CA ALA A 94 -17.39 1.76 0.93
C ALA A 94 -16.44 1.43 2.08
N VAL A 95 -16.39 2.33 3.08
CA VAL A 95 -15.63 2.08 4.30
C VAL A 95 -16.21 0.87 5.04
N GLY A 96 -15.34 -0.07 5.41
CA GLY A 96 -15.69 -1.36 6.01
C GLY A 96 -15.62 -2.53 5.03
N ASP A 97 -15.51 -2.29 3.72
CA ASP A 97 -15.41 -3.37 2.74
C ASP A 97 -14.10 -4.14 2.89
N GLN A 98 -14.18 -5.46 2.83
CA GLN A 98 -13.02 -6.35 2.79
C GLN A 98 -12.55 -6.51 1.35
N VAL A 99 -11.25 -6.34 1.13
CA VAL A 99 -10.67 -6.33 -0.21
C VAL A 99 -9.33 -7.06 -0.27
N VAL A 100 -9.06 -7.61 -1.45
CA VAL A 100 -7.73 -8.08 -1.86
C VAL A 100 -7.29 -7.26 -3.08
N ALA A 101 -6.04 -6.82 -3.08
CA ALA A 101 -5.52 -5.95 -4.13
C ALA A 101 -4.12 -6.35 -4.59
N MET A 102 -3.89 -6.24 -5.90
CA MET A 102 -2.57 -6.32 -6.51
C MET A 102 -2.08 -4.90 -6.86
N LEU A 103 -1.05 -4.46 -6.15
CA LEU A 103 -0.44 -3.15 -6.28
C LEU A 103 0.27 -3.02 -7.63
N ASN A 104 -0.20 -2.09 -8.45
CA ASN A 104 0.39 -1.87 -9.76
C ASN A 104 1.80 -1.30 -9.61
N SER A 105 2.78 -2.11 -10.01
CA SER A 105 4.17 -1.75 -9.92
C SER A 105 4.58 -0.62 -10.89
N MET A 106 3.80 -0.28 -11.91
CA MET A 106 4.19 0.73 -12.91
C MET A 106 3.94 2.18 -12.50
N VAL A 107 3.15 2.44 -11.44
CA VAL A 107 2.80 3.81 -11.06
C VAL A 107 3.62 4.24 -9.85
N SER A 108 4.65 5.06 -10.09
CA SER A 108 5.59 5.58 -9.07
C SER A 108 4.97 6.57 -8.06
N SER A 109 3.69 6.94 -8.22
CA SER A 109 3.04 7.98 -7.42
C SER A 109 2.20 7.45 -6.26
N PHE A 110 1.94 6.14 -6.23
CA PHE A 110 1.37 5.52 -5.05
C PHE A 110 2.50 5.27 -4.08
N HIS A 111 2.43 5.97 -2.94
CA HIS A 111 3.17 5.55 -1.76
C HIS A 111 2.52 4.23 -1.36
N SER A 112 3.01 3.14 -1.95
CA SER A 112 2.80 1.80 -1.39
C SER A 112 3.33 1.94 0.03
N CYS A 113 2.44 1.82 1.01
CA CYS A 113 2.67 1.82 2.42
C CYS A 113 1.94 0.61 3.03
N VAL A 114 2.65 -0.15 3.85
CA VAL A 114 2.24 -1.43 4.44
C VAL A 114 2.78 -1.39 5.87
N MET A 115 2.05 -1.29 6.99
CA MET A 115 0.62 -1.45 7.35
C MET A 115 0.13 -0.43 8.43
N PHE A 116 -1.14 -0.58 8.87
CA PHE A 116 -1.95 0.24 9.77
C PHE A 116 -2.24 1.64 9.25
N PHE A 117 -3.17 1.70 8.31
CA PHE A 117 -3.74 2.90 7.68
C PHE A 117 -2.92 3.46 6.52
N GLY A 118 -3.26 2.99 5.34
CA GLY A 118 -3.50 3.92 4.26
C GLY A 118 -2.66 3.72 3.03
N LEU A 119 -3.35 3.37 1.94
CA LEU A 119 -2.83 3.46 0.60
C LEU A 119 -3.71 4.42 -0.18
N PRO A 120 -3.19 5.15 -1.16
CA PRO A 120 -4.00 5.67 -2.25
C PRO A 120 -4.11 4.59 -3.35
N PHE A 121 -5.29 4.28 -3.93
CA PHE A 121 -5.42 3.20 -4.94
C PHE A 121 -6.47 3.37 -6.07
N GLN A 122 -6.06 3.24 -7.33
CA GLN A 122 -6.93 3.24 -8.54
C GLN A 122 -7.74 1.94 -8.71
N LEU A 123 -9.07 2.08 -8.86
CA LEU A 123 -10.11 1.03 -8.91
C LEU A 123 -9.83 -0.29 -9.66
N ASN A 124 -8.98 -0.32 -10.69
CA ASN A 124 -8.89 -1.44 -11.64
C ASN A 124 -8.25 -2.75 -11.13
N ASN A 125 -7.65 -2.79 -9.93
CA ASN A 125 -7.06 -4.04 -9.38
C ASN A 125 -7.50 -4.37 -7.94
N ILE A 126 -8.68 -3.91 -7.53
CA ILE A 126 -9.27 -4.30 -6.24
C ILE A 126 -10.37 -5.31 -6.51
N MET A 127 -10.29 -6.47 -5.85
CA MET A 127 -11.40 -7.42 -5.82
C MET A 127 -12.10 -7.34 -4.45
N PRO A 128 -13.45 -7.26 -4.43
CA PRO A 128 -14.20 -7.50 -3.20
C PRO A 128 -14.00 -8.96 -2.78
N CYS A 129 -13.93 -9.19 -1.47
CA CYS A 129 -14.06 -10.54 -0.92
C CYS A 129 -15.50 -11.06 -1.05
#